data_AF-A0A7W0CH42-F1
#
_entry.id   AF-A0A7W0CH42-F1
#
_cell.length_a   1.000
_cell.length_b   1.000
_cell.length_c   1.000
_cell.angle_alpha   90.00
_cell.angle_beta   90.00
_cell.angle_gamma   90.00
#
_symmetry.space_group_name_H-M   'P 1'
#
loop_
_entity.id
_entity.type
_entity.pdbx_description
1 polymer ?
#
loop_
_entity_poly.entity_id
_entity_poly.type
_entity_poly.pdbx_seq_one_letter_code
_entity_poly.pdbx_strand_id
1 'polypeptide(L)'
;MPDRFKEQFDAINEASPRPLAYIPGDDPRFIYEKGTILARGEDAAEVAEAIGAGFERTATRERAGLVRFQTSDPGRHPTQDQQVDDALAAVGERRNGRTGAMMATRNHVISITDTVCCPGDEPDPVPDGTPLNPAPSAPRLVEGPPVRVLVVDTGLVKDIDKTFSWLTGVTTDDPLEPERGLIDLYVGHGTFIASLIKTVAPDATVEVDNLLPAQLSGARPEDKFGEDLLAVLDALPGGWPDILSLSAGTDSADGDTLMGLERFIDRLALERTLLVAAAGNNGSTQPFYPAAWAERGDHVLSVGALRSAPGLLDACFTNHGSWVKVYAPGERVTAAFTPMDDSPPVYRYQHSSYPGRCRWLLPPDAYGTCTCQSPRRTGRRTLKDSGLSPANADFQADLRTFTGLARWSGTSFATPIVAAMVVNEMIETGNRDPREAARTLIGKQALNATVRGMPARALVPRGWQFFTYQAP
;
A
#
# COMPACT_ATOMS: atom_id res chain seq x y z
N MET A 1 6.43 -18.97 15.73
CA MET A 1 5.72 -18.60 14.47
C MET A 1 6.17 -17.19 14.13
N PRO A 2 6.34 -16.83 12.85
CA PRO A 2 6.69 -15.46 12.48
C PRO A 2 5.63 -14.48 12.98
N ASP A 3 6.06 -13.40 13.64
CA ASP A 3 5.19 -12.29 14.04
C ASP A 3 5.44 -11.11 13.10
N ARG A 4 4.91 -11.22 11.88
CA ARG A 4 5.11 -10.23 10.82
C ARG A 4 4.66 -8.83 11.21
N PHE A 5 3.59 -8.71 12.02
CA PHE A 5 3.17 -7.38 12.48
C PHE A 5 4.32 -6.76 13.27
N LYS A 6 4.82 -7.48 14.28
CA LYS A 6 5.90 -6.98 15.13
C LYS A 6 7.16 -6.69 14.32
N GLU A 7 7.55 -7.59 13.43
CA GLU A 7 8.74 -7.42 12.59
C GLU A 7 8.64 -6.19 11.67
N GLN A 8 7.45 -5.89 11.13
CA GLN A 8 7.18 -4.70 10.32
C GLN A 8 7.10 -3.44 11.17
N PHE A 9 6.42 -3.49 12.31
CA PHE A 9 6.41 -2.40 13.29
C PHE A 9 7.84 -2.03 13.69
N ASP A 10 8.69 -3.01 14.03
CA ASP A 10 10.07 -2.76 14.40
C ASP A 10 10.85 -2.13 13.23
N ALA A 11 10.63 -2.56 11.98
CA ALA A 11 11.26 -1.97 10.81
C ALA A 11 10.86 -0.50 10.59
N ILE A 12 9.57 -0.20 10.68
CA ILE A 12 9.04 1.15 10.52
C ILE A 12 9.49 2.03 11.69
N ASN A 13 9.44 1.53 12.92
CA ASN A 13 9.84 2.28 14.12
C ASN A 13 11.35 2.55 14.15
N GLU A 14 12.20 1.62 13.69
CA GLU A 14 13.65 1.83 13.53
C GLU A 14 13.96 2.92 12.48
N ALA A 15 13.16 3.00 11.41
CA ALA A 15 13.32 3.95 10.32
C ALA A 15 12.65 5.31 10.59
N SER A 16 11.69 5.36 11.51
CA SER A 16 10.89 6.55 11.80
C SER A 16 11.68 7.58 12.62
N PRO A 17 11.62 8.87 12.28
CA PRO A 17 12.20 9.93 13.10
C PRO A 17 11.39 10.20 14.38
N ARG A 18 10.17 9.65 14.48
CA ARG A 18 9.26 9.81 15.62
C ARG A 18 8.96 8.44 16.23
N PRO A 19 8.98 8.28 17.56
CA PRO A 19 8.63 7.01 18.20
C PRO A 19 7.20 6.59 17.84
N LEU A 20 7.02 5.30 17.56
CA LEU A 20 5.72 4.75 17.15
C LEU A 20 5.15 3.83 18.23
N ALA A 21 3.84 3.64 18.16
CA ALA A 21 3.07 2.72 18.99
C ALA A 21 2.00 2.01 18.14
N TYR A 22 1.39 0.99 18.73
CA TYR A 22 0.25 0.28 18.18
C TYR A 22 -0.66 -0.14 19.33
N ILE A 23 -1.94 -0.40 19.06
CA ILE A 23 -2.86 -0.89 20.11
C ILE A 23 -2.61 -2.39 20.31
N PRO A 24 -2.21 -2.85 21.53
CA PRO A 24 -2.02 -4.25 21.81
C PRO A 24 -3.33 -5.05 21.71
N GLY A 25 -3.26 -6.27 21.18
CA GLY A 25 -4.37 -7.21 21.07
C GLY A 25 -3.90 -8.50 20.38
N ASP A 26 -4.80 -9.47 20.20
CA ASP A 26 -4.48 -10.72 19.48
C ASP A 26 -4.14 -10.49 17.99
N ASP A 27 -4.59 -9.35 17.43
CA ASP A 27 -4.31 -8.91 16.05
C ASP A 27 -4.18 -7.37 16.01
N PRO A 28 -2.98 -6.81 16.23
CA PRO A 28 -2.76 -5.37 16.15
C PRO A 28 -2.98 -4.85 14.71
N ARG A 29 -3.75 -3.77 14.58
CA ARG A 29 -4.38 -3.36 13.29
C ARG A 29 -3.80 -2.13 12.61
N PHE A 30 -3.11 -1.26 13.35
CA PHE A 30 -2.51 -0.05 12.79
C PHE A 30 -1.35 0.44 13.66
N ILE A 31 -0.52 1.31 13.08
CA ILE A 31 0.62 1.96 13.74
C ILE A 31 0.32 3.46 13.80
N TYR A 32 0.72 4.11 14.88
CA TYR A 32 0.53 5.54 15.08
C TYR A 32 1.73 6.17 15.79
N GLU A 33 1.86 7.49 15.68
CA GLU A 33 2.86 8.26 16.41
C GLU A 33 2.54 8.23 17.91
N LYS A 34 3.53 7.81 18.69
CA LYS A 34 3.39 7.64 20.12
C LYS A 34 3.31 8.97 20.85
N GLY A 35 2.54 8.99 21.94
CA GLY A 35 2.35 10.12 22.81
C GLY A 35 1.72 11.32 22.09
N THR A 36 0.98 11.07 21.01
CA THR A 36 0.52 12.13 20.10
C THR A 36 -0.91 11.90 19.65
N ILE A 37 -1.72 12.97 19.72
CA ILE A 37 -3.03 13.06 19.07
C ILE A 37 -3.02 14.17 18.02
N LEU A 38 -3.82 13.97 16.97
CA LEU A 38 -3.99 14.90 15.86
C LEU A 38 -5.38 15.52 15.93
N ALA A 39 -5.48 16.84 15.77
CA ALA A 39 -6.75 17.56 15.76
C ALA A 39 -6.80 18.58 14.62
N ARG A 40 -8.00 18.98 14.22
CA ARG A 40 -8.18 20.11 13.30
C ARG A 40 -7.85 21.42 14.02
N GLY A 41 -7.39 22.40 13.27
CA GLY A 41 -7.03 23.71 13.82
C GLY A 41 -8.21 24.46 14.44
N GLU A 42 -9.42 24.23 13.94
CA GLU A 42 -10.67 24.75 14.49
C GLU A 42 -11.07 24.09 15.82
N ASP A 43 -10.72 22.81 15.99
CA ASP A 43 -10.99 22.01 17.19
C ASP A 43 -9.91 22.18 18.27
N ALA A 44 -8.75 22.76 17.91
CA ALA A 44 -7.55 22.77 18.73
C ALA A 44 -7.73 23.40 20.12
N ALA A 45 -8.53 24.47 20.24
CA ALA A 45 -8.79 25.09 21.53
C ALA A 45 -9.60 24.17 22.46
N GLU A 46 -10.65 23.55 21.94
CA GLU A 46 -11.53 22.65 22.69
C GLU A 46 -10.80 21.33 23.04
N VAL A 47 -9.96 20.81 22.14
CA VAL A 47 -9.07 19.67 22.40
C VAL A 47 -8.06 20.00 23.51
N ALA A 48 -7.40 21.17 23.43
CA ALA A 48 -6.42 21.59 24.44
C ALA A 48 -7.02 21.77 25.84
N GLU A 49 -8.27 22.22 25.91
CA GLU A 49 -9.01 22.32 27.17
C GLU A 49 -9.48 20.93 27.66
N ALA A 50 -9.86 20.02 26.76
CA ALA A 50 -10.36 18.69 27.11
C ALA A 50 -9.26 17.81 27.73
N ILE A 51 -8.07 17.81 27.14
CA ILE A 51 -6.92 17.12 27.74
C ILE A 51 -6.49 17.82 29.04
N GLY A 52 -6.61 19.15 29.13
CA GLY A 52 -6.32 19.90 30.35
C GLY A 52 -4.83 19.93 30.70
N ALA A 53 -4.51 20.28 31.96
CA ALA A 53 -3.13 20.45 32.43
C ALA A 53 -2.42 19.15 32.87
N GLY A 54 -3.11 18.01 32.81
CA GLY A 54 -2.58 16.70 33.21
C GLY A 54 -1.65 16.04 32.18
N PHE A 55 -1.54 16.62 30.97
CA PHE A 55 -0.75 16.09 29.86
C PHE A 55 0.41 17.03 29.50
N GLU A 56 1.47 16.47 28.91
CA GLU A 56 2.61 17.25 28.42
C GLU A 56 2.22 18.00 27.14
N ARG A 57 1.61 19.18 27.28
CA ARG A 57 1.01 19.88 26.14
C ARG A 57 2.00 20.73 25.35
N THR A 58 2.62 20.13 24.35
CA THR A 58 3.21 20.88 23.22
C THR A 58 2.28 20.76 22.01
N ALA A 59 1.77 21.91 21.55
CA ALA A 59 0.95 21.98 20.33
C ALA A 59 1.81 22.47 19.16
N THR A 60 1.96 21.63 18.14
CA THR A 60 2.65 22.00 16.90
C THR A 60 1.59 22.21 15.81
N ARG A 61 1.58 23.40 15.20
CA ARG A 61 0.77 23.64 14.00
C ARG A 61 1.45 22.96 12.81
N GLU A 62 0.74 22.04 12.20
CA GLU A 62 1.17 21.38 10.98
C GLU A 62 0.60 22.11 9.75
N ARG A 63 1.04 21.69 8.56
CA ARG A 63 0.40 22.12 7.30
C ARG A 63 -1.03 21.56 7.26
N ALA A 64 -1.84 21.96 6.26
CA ALA A 64 -3.29 21.67 6.20
C ALA A 64 -4.17 22.25 7.33
N GLY A 65 -3.62 23.04 8.26
CA GLY A 65 -4.38 23.53 9.41
C GLY A 65 -4.61 22.47 10.49
N LEU A 66 -3.81 21.41 10.52
CA LEU A 66 -3.81 20.42 11.60
C LEU A 66 -2.99 20.90 12.79
N VAL A 67 -3.31 20.38 13.97
CA VAL A 67 -2.57 20.62 15.21
C VAL A 67 -2.22 19.29 15.84
N ARG A 68 -0.92 19.05 16.02
CA ARG A 68 -0.38 17.87 16.68
C ARG A 68 -0.17 18.19 18.16
N PHE A 69 -0.84 17.45 19.02
CA PHE A 69 -0.72 17.58 20.48
C PHE A 69 0.12 16.43 21.02
N GLN A 70 1.25 16.76 21.63
CA GLN A 70 1.93 15.81 22.49
C GLN A 70 1.09 15.63 23.76
N THR A 71 0.85 14.39 24.17
CA THR A 71 0.09 14.02 25.37
C THR A 71 1.01 13.47 26.46
N SER A 72 2.16 12.92 26.06
CA SER A 72 3.13 12.28 26.95
C SER A 72 4.56 12.40 26.45
N ASP A 73 5.55 12.06 27.31
CA ASP A 73 6.92 11.77 26.85
C ASP A 73 6.94 10.42 26.12
N PRO A 74 7.18 10.40 24.79
CA PRO A 74 7.17 9.18 24.02
C PRO A 74 8.29 8.18 24.39
N GLY A 75 9.26 8.57 25.23
CA GLY A 75 10.32 7.68 25.73
C GLY A 75 9.90 6.72 26.86
N ARG A 76 8.73 6.91 27.50
CA ARG A 76 8.49 6.36 28.84
C ARG A 76 8.00 4.89 28.92
N HIS A 77 7.46 4.29 27.85
CA HIS A 77 7.03 2.88 27.82
C HIS A 77 7.10 2.27 26.43
N PRO A 78 7.64 1.06 26.19
CA PRO A 78 8.01 0.62 24.83
C PRO A 78 6.84 0.45 23.84
N THR A 79 5.63 0.06 24.26
CA THR A 79 4.52 -0.23 23.32
C THR A 79 3.11 0.18 23.79
N GLN A 80 2.93 0.53 25.06
CA GLN A 80 1.63 0.97 25.60
C GLN A 80 1.56 2.50 25.61
N ASP A 81 0.46 3.03 25.09
CA ASP A 81 0.21 4.46 24.99
C ASP A 81 -1.12 4.86 25.64
N GLN A 82 -1.30 4.42 26.88
CA GLN A 82 -2.52 4.69 27.66
C GLN A 82 -2.83 6.19 27.75
N GLN A 83 -1.81 7.05 27.68
CA GLN A 83 -2.02 8.50 27.73
C GLN A 83 -2.68 9.04 26.45
N VAL A 84 -2.40 8.47 25.28
CA VAL A 84 -3.16 8.76 24.06
C VAL A 84 -4.60 8.28 24.19
N ASP A 85 -4.81 7.07 24.72
CA ASP A 85 -6.15 6.53 24.95
C ASP A 85 -6.98 7.40 25.90
N ASP A 86 -6.37 7.80 27.04
CA ASP A 86 -6.99 8.67 28.05
C ASP A 86 -7.28 10.07 27.49
N ALA A 87 -6.37 10.62 26.68
CA ALA A 87 -6.57 11.92 26.03
C ALA A 87 -7.73 11.88 25.02
N LEU A 88 -7.80 10.84 24.19
CA LEU A 88 -8.91 10.67 23.24
C LEU A 88 -10.24 10.42 23.97
N ALA A 89 -10.23 9.68 25.08
CA ALA A 89 -11.40 9.49 25.92
C ALA A 89 -11.89 10.83 26.52
N ALA A 90 -10.97 11.65 27.06
CA ALA A 90 -11.31 12.97 27.61
C ALA A 90 -11.89 13.92 26.54
N VAL A 91 -11.34 13.91 25.33
CA VAL A 91 -11.91 14.64 24.18
C VAL A 91 -13.31 14.11 23.83
N GLY A 92 -13.49 12.79 23.83
CA GLY A 92 -14.77 12.13 23.55
C GLY A 92 -15.87 12.45 24.58
N GLU A 93 -15.54 12.47 25.88
CA GLU A 93 -16.49 12.81 26.95
C GLU A 93 -17.05 14.23 26.80
N ARG A 94 -16.20 15.19 26.39
CA ARG A 94 -16.61 16.58 26.17
C ARG A 94 -17.56 16.75 24.98
N ARG A 95 -17.51 15.83 24.02
CA ARG A 95 -18.38 15.81 22.84
C ARG A 95 -19.81 15.33 23.16
N ASN A 96 -20.08 14.71 24.32
CA ASN A 96 -21.42 14.23 24.71
C ASN A 96 -22.45 15.38 24.75
N GLY A 97 -23.04 15.67 23.59
CA GLY A 97 -23.94 16.79 23.34
C GLY A 97 -23.89 17.37 21.92
N ARG A 98 -22.84 17.09 21.12
CA ARG A 98 -22.70 17.58 19.73
C ARG A 98 -22.72 16.42 18.73
N THR A 99 -23.70 16.40 17.83
CA THR A 99 -23.66 15.58 16.61
C THR A 99 -22.57 16.15 15.68
N GLY A 100 -21.51 15.40 15.38
CA GLY A 100 -20.38 15.90 14.54
C GLY A 100 -19.24 14.90 14.39
N ALA A 101 -18.19 15.23 13.63
CA ALA A 101 -16.98 14.41 13.44
C ALA A 101 -16.12 14.32 14.72
N MET A 102 -15.18 13.37 14.78
CA MET A 102 -14.19 13.30 15.87
C MET A 102 -13.31 14.55 15.86
N MET A 103 -13.09 15.16 17.03
CA MET A 103 -12.27 16.38 17.19
C MET A 103 -10.77 16.08 17.24
N ALA A 104 -10.42 14.87 17.68
CA ALA A 104 -9.05 14.39 17.69
C ALA A 104 -9.02 12.88 17.36
N THR A 105 -7.92 12.45 16.74
CA THR A 105 -7.60 11.06 16.43
C THR A 105 -6.15 10.77 16.81
N ARG A 106 -5.72 9.51 16.74
CA ARG A 106 -4.28 9.22 16.67
C ARG A 106 -3.68 9.82 15.41
N ASN A 107 -2.38 10.13 15.42
CA ASN A 107 -1.63 10.44 14.19
C ASN A 107 -1.14 9.12 13.57
N HIS A 108 -1.94 8.55 12.67
CA HIS A 108 -1.68 7.24 12.08
C HIS A 108 -0.44 7.26 11.16
N VAL A 109 0.16 6.09 10.98
CA VAL A 109 1.22 5.86 10.00
C VAL A 109 0.63 5.11 8.81
N ILE A 110 0.69 5.76 7.65
CA ILE A 110 0.33 5.19 6.36
C ILE A 110 1.55 4.44 5.83
N SER A 111 1.35 3.23 5.31
CA SER A 111 2.45 2.43 4.78
C SER A 111 2.04 1.62 3.56
N ILE A 112 2.98 1.38 2.63
CA ILE A 112 2.88 0.28 1.66
C ILE A 112 2.94 -1.09 2.34
N THR A 113 3.26 -1.13 3.64
CA THR A 113 3.52 -2.34 4.43
C THR A 113 2.62 -2.46 5.64
N ASP A 114 1.40 -1.98 5.45
CA ASP A 114 0.41 -1.99 6.50
C ASP A 114 0.15 -3.41 7.08
N THR A 115 0.14 -3.33 8.41
CA THR A 115 0.00 -4.22 9.56
C THR A 115 0.16 -5.73 9.49
N VAL A 116 -0.11 -6.43 8.39
CA VAL A 116 -0.19 -7.90 8.52
C VAL A 116 0.32 -8.69 7.32
N CYS A 117 1.09 -8.03 6.44
CA CYS A 117 1.82 -8.54 5.25
C CYS A 117 1.47 -7.66 4.05
N CYS A 118 1.82 -6.37 4.06
CA CYS A 118 1.94 -5.64 2.81
C CYS A 118 3.44 -5.50 2.42
N PRO A 119 3.82 -5.89 1.19
CA PRO A 119 3.05 -6.74 0.25
C PRO A 119 2.72 -8.13 0.84
N GLY A 120 1.73 -8.80 0.22
CA GLY A 120 1.10 -10.05 0.68
C GLY A 120 2.08 -11.20 0.94
N ASP A 121 3.22 -11.15 0.29
CA ASP A 121 4.44 -11.92 0.55
C ASP A 121 5.68 -11.08 0.23
N GLU A 122 6.85 -11.70 0.27
CA GLU A 122 8.13 -11.11 -0.12
C GLU A 122 8.40 -11.41 -1.61
N PRO A 123 9.16 -10.57 -2.33
CA PRO A 123 9.46 -10.82 -3.73
C PRO A 123 10.22 -12.14 -3.88
N ASP A 124 9.88 -12.91 -4.91
CA ASP A 124 10.51 -14.19 -5.23
C ASP A 124 11.16 -14.13 -6.62
N PRO A 125 12.42 -14.56 -6.80
CA PRO A 125 12.98 -14.66 -8.13
C PRO A 125 12.19 -15.68 -8.96
N VAL A 126 12.08 -15.43 -10.25
CA VAL A 126 11.45 -16.36 -11.19
C VAL A 126 12.52 -17.07 -12.02
N PRO A 127 12.28 -18.32 -12.46
CA PRO A 127 13.18 -18.98 -13.41
C PRO A 127 13.34 -18.18 -14.70
N ASP A 128 14.51 -18.25 -15.32
CA ASP A 128 14.78 -17.60 -16.61
C ASP A 128 13.74 -18.04 -17.66
N GLY A 129 13.28 -17.06 -18.46
CA GLY A 129 12.24 -17.28 -19.46
C GLY A 129 10.81 -17.33 -18.91
N THR A 130 10.60 -17.15 -17.60
CA THR A 130 9.24 -16.97 -17.05
C THR A 130 8.59 -15.73 -17.68
N PRO A 131 7.41 -15.85 -18.30
CA PRO A 131 6.73 -14.71 -18.89
C PRO A 131 6.19 -13.78 -17.80
N LEU A 132 6.02 -12.51 -18.16
CA LEU A 132 5.22 -11.57 -17.39
C LEU A 132 3.78 -12.09 -17.28
N ASN A 133 3.15 -11.84 -16.15
CA ASN A 133 1.72 -12.12 -15.97
C ASN A 133 1.11 -10.98 -15.14
N PRO A 134 0.32 -10.08 -15.75
CA PRO A 134 -0.23 -10.15 -17.12
C PRO A 134 0.81 -10.14 -18.25
N ALA A 135 0.49 -10.75 -19.40
CA ALA A 135 1.28 -10.60 -20.61
C ALA A 135 1.17 -9.17 -21.16
N PRO A 136 2.24 -8.61 -21.76
CA PRO A 136 2.21 -7.27 -22.34
C PRO A 136 1.14 -7.10 -23.41
N SER A 137 0.38 -6.02 -23.31
CA SER A 137 -0.52 -5.58 -24.38
C SER A 137 0.29 -4.91 -25.50
N ALA A 138 -0.19 -5.00 -26.73
CA ALA A 138 0.43 -4.28 -27.85
C ALA A 138 0.14 -2.77 -27.75
N PRO A 139 1.13 -1.90 -28.02
CA PRO A 139 0.89 -0.46 -28.15
C PRO A 139 -0.14 -0.17 -29.24
N ARG A 140 -0.97 0.85 -29.02
CA ARG A 140 -1.95 1.34 -29.99
C ARG A 140 -1.48 2.67 -30.57
N LEU A 141 -1.90 2.96 -31.79
CA LEU A 141 -1.83 4.32 -32.31
C LEU A 141 -2.93 5.12 -31.63
N VAL A 142 -2.56 5.96 -30.66
CA VAL A 142 -3.48 6.81 -29.91
C VAL A 142 -3.41 8.22 -30.47
N GLU A 143 -4.55 8.76 -30.90
CA GLU A 143 -4.68 10.17 -31.25
C GLU A 143 -4.92 11.03 -29.99
N GLY A 144 -4.23 12.15 -29.88
CA GLY A 144 -4.37 13.08 -28.74
C GLY A 144 -3.29 12.93 -27.66
N PRO A 145 -3.40 13.71 -26.57
CA PRO A 145 -2.41 13.66 -25.49
C PRO A 145 -2.46 12.30 -24.77
N PRO A 146 -1.33 11.79 -24.26
CA PRO A 146 -1.31 10.54 -23.51
C PRO A 146 -2.19 10.62 -22.27
N VAL A 147 -2.66 9.47 -21.80
CA VAL A 147 -3.28 9.35 -20.46
C VAL A 147 -2.16 9.29 -19.44
N ARG A 148 -2.22 10.18 -18.43
CA ARG A 148 -1.16 10.36 -17.44
C ARG A 148 -1.47 9.61 -16.16
N VAL A 149 -0.52 8.80 -15.70
CA VAL A 149 -0.62 8.07 -14.44
C VAL A 149 0.51 8.50 -13.52
N LEU A 150 0.17 8.95 -12.31
CA LEU A 150 1.12 9.12 -11.23
C LEU A 150 1.07 7.88 -10.33
N VAL A 151 2.21 7.26 -10.08
CA VAL A 151 2.40 6.22 -9.08
C VAL A 151 3.07 6.86 -7.87
N VAL A 152 2.39 6.89 -6.73
CA VAL A 152 2.98 7.33 -5.46
C VAL A 152 3.31 6.09 -4.64
N ASP A 153 4.60 5.78 -4.53
CA ASP A 153 5.08 4.54 -3.93
C ASP A 153 6.54 4.68 -3.45
N THR A 154 7.34 3.61 -3.48
CA THR A 154 8.74 3.55 -3.04
C THR A 154 9.74 3.98 -4.12
N GLY A 155 9.31 4.76 -5.11
CA GLY A 155 10.18 5.27 -6.17
C GLY A 155 10.49 4.29 -7.30
N LEU A 156 11.27 4.78 -8.27
CA LEU A 156 11.68 4.04 -9.47
C LEU A 156 13.15 3.68 -9.39
N VAL A 157 13.48 2.40 -9.54
CA VAL A 157 14.86 1.94 -9.63
C VAL A 157 15.47 2.44 -10.93
N LYS A 158 16.66 3.03 -10.82
CA LYS A 158 17.37 3.64 -11.93
C LYS A 158 17.63 2.62 -13.06
N ASP A 159 17.64 3.11 -14.29
CA ASP A 159 18.02 2.38 -15.51
C ASP A 159 17.15 1.13 -15.80
N ILE A 160 15.96 1.05 -15.20
CA ILE A 160 15.04 -0.05 -15.40
C ILE A 160 14.49 -0.10 -16.85
N ASP A 161 14.33 1.05 -17.49
CA ASP A 161 13.89 1.20 -18.88
C ASP A 161 14.94 0.73 -19.90
N LYS A 162 16.23 0.86 -19.55
CA LYS A 162 17.34 0.29 -20.33
C LYS A 162 17.36 -1.24 -20.26
N THR A 163 16.90 -1.80 -19.15
CA THR A 163 16.78 -3.25 -18.95
C THR A 163 15.55 -3.81 -19.65
N PHE A 164 14.41 -3.11 -19.54
CA PHE A 164 13.12 -3.57 -20.00
C PHE A 164 12.48 -2.55 -20.92
N SER A 165 12.56 -2.80 -22.22
CA SER A 165 12.13 -1.85 -23.26
C SER A 165 10.66 -1.44 -23.19
N TRP A 166 9.76 -2.27 -22.64
CA TRP A 166 8.35 -1.92 -22.46
C TRP A 166 8.11 -0.87 -21.36
N LEU A 167 9.12 -0.59 -20.53
CA LEU A 167 9.10 0.49 -19.52
C LEU A 167 9.53 1.85 -20.09
N THR A 168 9.75 1.94 -21.40
CA THR A 168 9.97 3.23 -22.06
C THR A 168 8.83 4.20 -21.73
N GLY A 169 9.19 5.41 -21.29
CA GLY A 169 8.23 6.45 -20.89
C GLY A 169 7.73 6.34 -19.44
N VAL A 170 8.35 5.50 -18.62
CA VAL A 170 8.27 5.59 -17.16
C VAL A 170 9.34 6.56 -16.68
N THR A 171 8.95 7.59 -15.93
CA THR A 171 9.85 8.65 -15.46
C THR A 171 9.77 8.85 -13.95
N THR A 172 10.81 9.47 -13.40
CA THR A 172 10.86 9.97 -12.01
C THR A 172 11.85 11.12 -11.95
N ASP A 173 11.67 12.05 -11.02
CA ASP A 173 12.62 13.12 -10.76
C ASP A 173 13.77 12.71 -9.82
N ASP A 174 13.61 11.58 -9.11
CA ASP A 174 14.58 11.08 -8.12
C ASP A 174 14.76 9.55 -8.24
N PRO A 175 15.57 9.08 -9.23
CA PRO A 175 15.75 7.66 -9.46
C PRO A 175 16.57 6.99 -8.34
N LEU A 176 16.09 5.84 -7.88
CA LEU A 176 16.74 5.06 -6.83
C LEU A 176 17.92 4.24 -7.36
N GLU A 177 19.07 4.43 -6.73
CA GLU A 177 20.26 3.62 -6.92
C GLU A 177 20.27 2.52 -5.84
N PRO A 178 20.11 1.24 -6.18
CA PRO A 178 20.24 0.16 -5.20
C PRO A 178 21.63 0.20 -4.54
N GLU A 179 21.71 0.04 -3.23
CA GLU A 179 23.00 -0.08 -2.56
C GLU A 179 23.76 -1.32 -3.08
N ARG A 180 25.09 -1.19 -3.24
CA ARG A 180 26.06 -2.17 -3.75
C ARG A 180 25.59 -3.64 -3.76
N GLY A 181 24.90 -4.05 -4.83
CA GLY A 181 24.50 -5.44 -5.06
C GLY A 181 23.51 -6.04 -4.04
N LEU A 182 22.96 -5.23 -3.13
CA LEU A 182 21.94 -5.65 -2.17
C LEU A 182 20.65 -4.86 -2.39
N ILE A 183 19.55 -5.59 -2.43
CA ILE A 183 18.21 -4.99 -2.51
C ILE A 183 17.73 -4.81 -1.07
N ASP A 184 17.55 -3.55 -0.67
CA ASP A 184 16.97 -3.22 0.63
C ASP A 184 15.48 -3.54 0.67
N LEU A 185 14.95 -3.67 1.90
CA LEU A 185 13.54 -3.90 2.15
C LEU A 185 12.69 -2.83 1.45
N TYR A 186 11.73 -3.27 0.63
CA TYR A 186 10.79 -2.46 -0.14
C TYR A 186 11.34 -1.64 -1.32
N VAL A 187 12.63 -1.72 -1.60
CA VAL A 187 13.17 -1.23 -2.88
C VAL A 187 12.55 -2.05 -4.02
N GLY A 188 12.16 -1.37 -5.10
CA GLY A 188 11.59 -1.99 -6.30
C GLY A 188 10.07 -2.17 -6.29
N HIS A 189 9.36 -1.86 -5.20
CA HIS A 189 7.89 -1.92 -5.16
C HIS A 189 7.23 -0.94 -6.14
N GLY A 190 7.63 0.34 -6.14
CA GLY A 190 7.14 1.33 -7.11
C GLY A 190 7.49 0.98 -8.55
N THR A 191 8.67 0.38 -8.76
CA THR A 191 9.11 -0.12 -10.08
C THR A 191 8.26 -1.28 -10.58
N PHE A 192 7.93 -2.22 -9.68
CA PHE A 192 7.05 -3.35 -9.96
C PHE A 192 5.65 -2.88 -10.35
N ILE A 193 5.11 -1.90 -9.63
CA ILE A 193 3.83 -1.25 -9.93
C ILE A 193 3.84 -0.57 -11.30
N ALA A 194 4.86 0.26 -11.58
CA ALA A 194 4.99 0.91 -12.88
C ALA A 194 5.07 -0.10 -14.03
N SER A 195 5.77 -1.23 -13.80
CA SER A 195 5.85 -2.32 -14.77
C SER A 195 4.50 -2.95 -15.08
N LEU A 196 3.66 -3.17 -14.08
CA LEU A 196 2.30 -3.68 -14.29
C LEU A 196 1.44 -2.71 -15.08
N ILE A 197 1.57 -1.41 -14.82
CA ILE A 197 0.83 -0.39 -15.56
C ILE A 197 1.25 -0.41 -17.03
N LYS A 198 2.54 -0.37 -17.33
CA LYS A 198 3.05 -0.41 -18.72
C LYS A 198 2.75 -1.72 -19.44
N THR A 199 2.67 -2.84 -18.70
CA THR A 199 2.33 -4.15 -19.28
C THR A 199 0.86 -4.18 -19.73
N VAL A 200 -0.05 -3.61 -18.94
CA VAL A 200 -1.48 -3.61 -19.25
C VAL A 200 -1.85 -2.43 -20.17
N ALA A 201 -1.31 -1.25 -19.93
CA ALA A 201 -1.55 0.00 -20.67
C ALA A 201 -0.23 0.57 -21.21
N PRO A 202 0.34 -0.02 -22.29
CA PRO A 202 1.62 0.41 -22.85
C PRO A 202 1.63 1.85 -23.38
N ASP A 203 0.45 2.39 -23.69
CA ASP A 203 0.27 3.74 -24.24
C ASP A 203 0.20 4.84 -23.15
N ALA A 204 0.19 4.46 -21.87
CA ALA A 204 0.21 5.40 -20.76
C ALA A 204 1.60 6.04 -20.59
N THR A 205 1.63 7.31 -20.21
CA THR A 205 2.81 7.93 -19.60
C THR A 205 2.72 7.74 -18.09
N VAL A 206 3.78 7.21 -17.49
CA VAL A 206 3.80 6.87 -16.07
C VAL A 206 4.90 7.68 -15.40
N GLU A 207 4.54 8.42 -14.37
CA GLU A 207 5.50 9.09 -13.48
C GLU A 207 5.46 8.39 -12.13
N VAL A 208 6.62 8.17 -11.51
CA VAL A 208 6.75 7.51 -10.22
C VAL A 208 7.36 8.48 -9.22
N ASP A 209 6.65 8.72 -8.12
CA ASP A 209 7.09 9.54 -7.01
C ASP A 209 7.44 8.66 -5.79
N ASN A 210 8.45 9.09 -5.04
CA ASN A 210 9.03 8.40 -3.89
C ASN A 210 8.52 8.94 -2.52
N LEU A 211 7.26 9.38 -2.42
CA LEU A 211 6.69 9.83 -1.13
C LEU A 211 6.68 8.77 -0.03
N LEU A 212 6.80 7.48 -0.38
CA LEU A 212 6.87 6.38 0.58
C LEU A 212 8.26 5.71 0.49
N PRO A 213 9.34 6.41 0.86
CA PRO A 213 10.70 5.95 0.58
C PRO A 213 11.04 4.67 1.34
N ALA A 214 11.80 3.79 0.69
CA ALA A 214 12.30 2.54 1.30
C ALA A 214 13.11 2.80 2.58
N GLN A 215 13.81 3.95 2.65
CA GLN A 215 14.56 4.39 3.84
C GLN A 215 13.66 4.64 5.06
N LEU A 216 12.36 4.91 4.85
CA LEU A 216 11.35 5.02 5.89
C LEU A 216 10.48 3.75 5.96
N SER A 217 10.99 2.61 5.48
CA SER A 217 10.24 1.35 5.37
C SER A 217 8.91 1.49 4.61
N GLY A 218 8.85 2.42 3.65
CA GLY A 218 7.65 2.63 2.86
C GLY A 218 6.50 3.32 3.62
N ALA A 219 6.82 4.07 4.67
CA ALA A 219 5.84 4.64 5.60
C ALA A 219 5.95 6.17 5.77
N ARG A 220 4.81 6.82 6.03
CA ARG A 220 4.69 8.26 6.35
C ARG A 220 3.60 8.51 7.38
N PRO A 221 3.76 9.48 8.29
CA PRO A 221 2.70 9.84 9.21
C PRO A 221 1.62 10.67 8.48
N GLU A 222 0.36 10.49 8.87
CA GLU A 222 -0.79 11.11 8.17
C GLU A 222 -0.77 12.64 8.26
N ASP A 223 -0.23 13.23 9.32
CA ASP A 223 -0.10 14.69 9.50
C ASP A 223 0.70 15.38 8.38
N LYS A 224 1.50 14.63 7.63
CA LYS A 224 2.27 15.11 6.48
C LYS A 224 1.77 14.60 5.15
N PHE A 225 1.35 13.33 5.11
CA PHE A 225 1.15 12.62 3.84
C PHE A 225 0.12 13.29 2.91
N GLY A 226 -1.00 13.78 3.43
CA GLY A 226 -2.01 14.46 2.62
C GLY A 226 -1.50 15.75 1.97
N GLU A 227 -0.68 16.53 2.68
CA GLU A 227 -0.08 17.76 2.16
C GLU A 227 1.05 17.48 1.18
N ASP A 228 1.83 16.43 1.44
CA ASP A 228 2.91 16.02 0.53
C ASP A 228 2.32 15.53 -0.80
N LEU A 229 1.21 14.77 -0.77
CA LEU A 229 0.45 14.41 -1.97
C LEU A 229 0.01 15.64 -2.76
N LEU A 230 -0.61 16.63 -2.11
CA LEU A 230 -1.02 17.87 -2.76
C LEU A 230 0.16 18.62 -3.35
N ALA A 231 1.28 18.71 -2.62
CA ALA A 231 2.49 19.39 -3.09
C ALA A 231 3.07 18.73 -4.35
N VAL A 232 3.12 17.39 -4.41
CA VAL A 232 3.53 16.66 -5.61
C VAL A 232 2.58 16.95 -6.76
N LEU A 233 1.27 16.77 -6.55
CA LEU A 233 0.25 16.93 -7.59
C LEU A 233 0.22 18.35 -8.18
N ASP A 234 0.38 19.37 -7.34
CA ASP A 234 0.39 20.77 -7.75
C ASP A 234 1.71 21.16 -8.46
N ALA A 235 2.79 20.42 -8.23
CA ALA A 235 4.07 20.64 -8.90
C ALA A 235 4.19 19.94 -10.26
N LEU A 236 3.30 19.00 -10.58
CA LEU A 236 3.36 18.21 -11.81
C LEU A 236 3.27 19.09 -13.07
N PRO A 237 4.16 18.89 -14.06
CA PRO A 237 4.06 19.58 -15.33
C PRO A 237 2.79 19.16 -16.07
N GLY A 238 1.97 20.14 -16.46
CA GLY A 238 0.67 19.88 -17.10
C GLY A 238 -0.48 19.63 -16.12
N GLY A 239 -0.26 19.86 -14.82
CA GLY A 239 -1.28 19.73 -13.77
C GLY A 239 -1.49 18.30 -13.31
N TRP A 240 -2.57 18.08 -12.56
CA TRP A 240 -2.91 16.79 -11.96
C TRP A 240 -3.05 15.67 -13.02
N PRO A 241 -2.67 14.42 -12.69
CA PRO A 241 -2.72 13.29 -13.62
C PRO A 241 -4.16 12.83 -13.84
N ASP A 242 -4.40 12.01 -14.87
CA ASP A 242 -5.71 11.39 -15.05
C ASP A 242 -5.95 10.33 -13.95
N ILE A 243 -4.92 9.52 -13.65
CA ILE A 243 -4.96 8.48 -12.61
C ILE A 243 -3.86 8.72 -11.57
N LEU A 244 -4.24 8.61 -10.29
CA LEU A 244 -3.32 8.48 -9.17
C LEU A 244 -3.38 7.05 -8.64
N SER A 245 -2.31 6.28 -8.80
CA SER A 245 -2.19 4.91 -8.27
C SER A 245 -1.48 4.96 -6.92
N LEU A 246 -2.15 4.51 -5.86
CA LEU A 246 -1.62 4.51 -4.49
C LEU A 246 -1.79 3.13 -3.85
N SER A 247 -0.65 2.48 -3.60
CA SER A 247 -0.60 1.13 -3.04
C SER A 247 -0.21 1.12 -1.56
N ALA A 248 -0.79 2.05 -0.79
CA ALA A 248 -0.50 2.26 0.63
C ALA A 248 -1.74 2.69 1.40
N GLY A 249 -1.73 2.46 2.71
CA GLY A 249 -2.81 2.88 3.60
C GLY A 249 -2.61 2.46 5.04
N THR A 250 -3.67 2.55 5.82
CA THR A 250 -3.76 2.00 7.18
C THR A 250 -5.22 1.78 7.61
N ASP A 251 -5.47 0.85 8.53
CA ASP A 251 -6.75 0.73 9.22
C ASP A 251 -7.00 1.98 10.10
N SER A 252 -8.23 2.49 10.14
CA SER A 252 -8.63 3.52 11.11
C SER A 252 -9.46 2.88 12.22
N ALA A 253 -8.88 2.72 13.42
CA ALA A 253 -9.61 2.16 14.57
C ALA A 253 -10.46 3.17 15.35
N ASP A 254 -10.28 4.47 15.06
CA ASP A 254 -10.94 5.57 15.79
C ASP A 254 -12.25 6.06 15.14
N GLY A 255 -12.60 5.53 13.95
CA GLY A 255 -13.73 5.96 13.13
C GLY A 255 -13.51 7.36 12.51
N ASP A 256 -14.21 7.79 11.47
CA ASP A 256 -14.53 7.08 10.24
C ASP A 256 -13.40 7.25 9.20
N THR A 257 -12.35 8.06 9.39
CA THR A 257 -11.34 8.44 8.36
C THR A 257 -9.97 8.85 8.94
N LEU A 258 -8.97 9.08 8.07
CA LEU A 258 -7.67 9.67 8.44
C LEU A 258 -7.73 11.20 8.35
N MET A 259 -7.66 11.90 9.48
CA MET A 259 -7.79 13.36 9.55
C MET A 259 -6.72 14.07 8.70
N GLY A 260 -5.52 13.50 8.64
CA GLY A 260 -4.40 14.02 7.85
C GLY A 260 -4.66 14.06 6.33
N LEU A 261 -5.61 13.26 5.84
CA LEU A 261 -5.90 13.11 4.42
C LEU A 261 -7.19 13.80 3.98
N GLU A 262 -8.00 14.33 4.90
CA GLU A 262 -9.30 14.93 4.58
C GLU A 262 -9.18 16.04 3.54
N ARG A 263 -8.24 16.98 3.73
CA ARG A 263 -8.02 18.08 2.77
C ARG A 263 -7.61 17.57 1.39
N PHE A 264 -6.77 16.53 1.33
CA PHE A 264 -6.37 15.92 0.07
C PHE A 264 -7.58 15.30 -0.64
N ILE A 265 -8.40 14.54 0.08
CA ILE A 265 -9.60 13.90 -0.47
C ILE A 265 -10.63 14.93 -0.93
N ASP A 266 -10.85 16.00 -0.15
CA ASP A 266 -11.75 17.09 -0.52
C ASP A 266 -11.27 17.79 -1.80
N ARG A 267 -9.96 18.00 -1.95
CA ARG A 267 -9.39 18.56 -3.18
C ARG A 267 -9.53 17.59 -4.35
N LEU A 268 -9.20 16.32 -4.15
CA LEU A 268 -9.34 15.26 -5.15
C LEU A 268 -10.77 15.16 -5.67
N ALA A 269 -11.78 15.32 -4.80
CA ALA A 269 -13.18 15.30 -5.20
C ALA A 269 -13.54 16.41 -6.22
N LEU A 270 -12.84 17.55 -6.18
CA LEU A 270 -13.02 18.68 -7.10
C LEU A 270 -12.20 18.55 -8.40
N GLU A 271 -11.18 17.69 -8.42
CA GLU A 271 -10.30 17.46 -9.57
C GLU A 271 -10.77 16.29 -10.43
N ARG A 272 -10.42 16.23 -11.71
CA ARG A 272 -10.85 15.10 -12.56
C ARG A 272 -10.17 13.78 -12.20
N THR A 273 -9.04 13.83 -11.51
CA THR A 273 -8.19 12.68 -11.20
C THR A 273 -8.97 11.59 -10.47
N LEU A 274 -8.74 10.34 -10.86
CA LEU A 274 -9.22 9.18 -10.14
C LEU A 274 -8.08 8.60 -9.28
N LEU A 275 -8.30 8.51 -7.97
CA LEU A 275 -7.45 7.74 -7.08
C LEU A 275 -7.82 6.25 -7.17
N VAL A 276 -6.88 5.41 -7.58
CA VAL A 276 -7.01 3.95 -7.53
C VAL A 276 -6.15 3.45 -6.37
N ALA A 277 -6.81 2.91 -5.34
CA ALA A 277 -6.18 2.65 -4.05
C ALA A 277 -6.28 1.17 -3.62
N ALA A 278 -5.18 0.63 -3.09
CA ALA A 278 -5.12 -0.75 -2.61
C ALA A 278 -5.99 -0.95 -1.36
N ALA A 279 -6.72 -2.06 -1.30
CA ALA A 279 -7.59 -2.38 -0.17
C ALA A 279 -6.82 -2.83 1.10
N GLY A 280 -5.54 -3.17 1.01
CA GLY A 280 -4.77 -3.67 2.15
C GLY A 280 -4.81 -5.19 2.28
N ASN A 281 -3.86 -5.73 3.05
CA ASN A 281 -3.50 -7.14 3.06
C ASN A 281 -3.74 -7.83 4.42
N ASN A 282 -4.73 -7.35 5.18
CA ASN A 282 -4.99 -7.79 6.55
C ASN A 282 -6.10 -8.86 6.64
N GLY A 283 -6.54 -9.42 5.51
CA GLY A 283 -7.63 -10.39 5.48
C GLY A 283 -8.90 -9.90 6.19
N SER A 284 -9.09 -8.59 6.29
CA SER A 284 -9.97 -7.92 7.25
C SER A 284 -11.17 -7.27 6.56
N THR A 285 -12.22 -7.03 7.35
CA THR A 285 -13.39 -6.22 6.94
C THR A 285 -13.28 -4.75 7.31
N GLN A 286 -12.28 -4.41 8.12
CA GLN A 286 -12.12 -3.05 8.63
C GLN A 286 -11.83 -2.07 7.48
N PRO A 287 -12.42 -0.86 7.50
CA PRO A 287 -12.10 0.17 6.52
C PRO A 287 -10.61 0.50 6.48
N PHE A 288 -10.04 0.38 5.28
CA PHE A 288 -8.64 0.65 5.00
C PHE A 288 -8.47 1.96 4.23
N TYR A 289 -7.81 2.95 4.79
CA TYR A 289 -7.72 4.29 4.21
C TYR A 289 -6.39 4.51 3.48
N PRO A 290 -6.39 5.11 2.27
CA PRO A 290 -7.51 5.87 1.72
C PRO A 290 -8.52 5.09 0.86
N ALA A 291 -8.34 3.79 0.61
CA ALA A 291 -9.24 3.04 -0.26
C ALA A 291 -10.72 3.08 0.17
N ALA A 292 -10.99 3.05 1.47
CA ALA A 292 -12.35 3.08 2.01
C ALA A 292 -13.12 4.40 1.75
N TRP A 293 -12.44 5.49 1.35
CA TRP A 293 -13.13 6.69 0.86
C TRP A 293 -13.97 6.44 -0.41
N ALA A 294 -13.82 5.31 -1.08
CA ALA A 294 -14.70 4.88 -2.17
C ALA A 294 -16.18 4.73 -1.74
N GLU A 295 -16.50 4.71 -0.45
CA GLU A 295 -17.90 4.80 0.02
C GLU A 295 -18.48 6.21 -0.04
N ARG A 296 -17.63 7.25 -0.11
CA ARG A 296 -18.03 8.65 -0.03
C ARG A 296 -18.08 9.37 -1.38
N GLY A 297 -17.66 8.71 -2.47
CA GLY A 297 -17.70 9.29 -3.81
C GLY A 297 -17.09 8.39 -4.88
N ASP A 298 -17.07 8.88 -6.12
CA ASP A 298 -16.51 8.20 -7.29
C ASP A 298 -15.09 8.63 -7.65
N HIS A 299 -14.48 9.49 -6.83
CA HIS A 299 -13.09 9.95 -6.96
C HIS A 299 -12.06 8.95 -6.41
N VAL A 300 -12.52 7.90 -5.69
CA VAL A 300 -11.68 6.78 -5.21
C VAL A 300 -12.23 5.45 -5.73
N LEU A 301 -11.36 4.65 -6.31
CA LEU A 301 -11.59 3.27 -6.70
C LEU A 301 -10.71 2.34 -5.86
N SER A 302 -11.30 1.72 -4.84
CA SER A 302 -10.64 0.72 -3.99
C SER A 302 -10.49 -0.64 -4.70
N VAL A 303 -9.34 -1.29 -4.56
CA VAL A 303 -9.03 -2.54 -5.27
C VAL A 303 -8.55 -3.64 -4.32
N GLY A 304 -9.27 -4.75 -4.28
CA GLY A 304 -8.87 -5.98 -3.60
C GLY A 304 -8.14 -6.97 -4.52
N ALA A 305 -7.57 -8.04 -3.95
CA ALA A 305 -6.76 -9.02 -4.66
C ALA A 305 -7.44 -10.39 -4.81
N LEU A 306 -7.33 -10.96 -6.00
CA LEU A 306 -7.71 -12.33 -6.33
C LEU A 306 -6.47 -13.22 -6.48
N ARG A 307 -6.70 -14.53 -6.31
CA ARG A 307 -5.72 -15.57 -6.59
C ARG A 307 -5.39 -15.67 -8.07
N SER A 308 -4.23 -16.26 -8.34
CA SER A 308 -3.83 -16.60 -9.70
C SER A 308 -4.56 -17.78 -10.32
N ALA A 309 -5.15 -18.64 -9.47
CA ALA A 309 -5.86 -19.83 -9.92
C ALA A 309 -7.19 -19.48 -10.62
N PRO A 310 -7.68 -20.35 -11.53
CA PRO A 310 -9.03 -20.22 -12.09
C PRO A 310 -10.11 -20.14 -11.00
N GLY A 311 -11.21 -19.47 -11.29
CA GLY A 311 -12.40 -19.41 -10.42
C GLY A 311 -12.62 -18.09 -9.67
N LEU A 312 -11.71 -17.11 -9.82
CA LEU A 312 -11.88 -15.74 -9.28
C LEU A 312 -12.18 -15.70 -7.78
N LEU A 313 -11.32 -16.36 -7.01
CA LEU A 313 -11.40 -16.44 -5.55
C LEU A 313 -10.45 -15.45 -4.87
N ASP A 314 -10.80 -15.05 -3.66
CA ASP A 314 -10.03 -14.09 -2.85
C ASP A 314 -8.62 -14.59 -2.53
N ALA A 315 -7.62 -13.72 -2.70
CA ALA A 315 -6.31 -13.95 -2.10
C ALA A 315 -6.45 -13.92 -0.58
N CYS A 316 -5.75 -14.81 0.15
CA CYS A 316 -5.96 -15.01 1.59
C CYS A 316 -5.78 -13.74 2.41
N PHE A 317 -4.95 -12.82 1.93
CA PHE A 317 -4.61 -11.56 2.58
C PHE A 317 -5.56 -10.42 2.20
N THR A 318 -6.40 -10.52 1.16
CA THR A 318 -7.17 -9.35 0.72
C THR A 318 -8.14 -8.88 1.80
N ASN A 319 -8.10 -7.58 2.11
CA ASN A 319 -9.20 -6.93 2.78
C ASN A 319 -10.46 -6.94 1.88
N HIS A 320 -11.62 -6.85 2.50
CA HIS A 320 -12.90 -7.04 1.84
C HIS A 320 -14.06 -6.32 2.55
N GLY A 321 -15.09 -5.92 1.81
CA GLY A 321 -16.24 -5.21 2.39
C GLY A 321 -16.99 -4.38 1.37
N SER A 322 -18.05 -3.68 1.79
CA SER A 322 -18.84 -2.77 0.93
C SER A 322 -18.01 -1.63 0.34
N TRP A 323 -16.94 -1.25 1.03
CA TRP A 323 -16.01 -0.23 0.61
C TRP A 323 -15.11 -0.70 -0.54
N VAL A 324 -14.84 -2.01 -0.69
CA VAL A 324 -14.06 -2.57 -1.82
C VAL A 324 -14.92 -2.70 -3.08
N LYS A 325 -14.67 -1.83 -4.07
CA LYS A 325 -15.50 -1.72 -5.28
C LYS A 325 -15.23 -2.80 -6.33
N VAL A 326 -13.98 -3.22 -6.48
CA VAL A 326 -13.55 -4.25 -7.44
C VAL A 326 -12.38 -5.06 -6.90
N TYR A 327 -12.21 -6.26 -7.43
CA TYR A 327 -11.06 -7.11 -7.19
C TYR A 327 -10.34 -7.39 -8.52
N ALA A 328 -9.03 -7.58 -8.48
CA ALA A 328 -8.26 -8.00 -9.64
C ALA A 328 -7.19 -9.01 -9.24
N PRO A 329 -6.63 -9.78 -10.18
CA PRO A 329 -5.52 -10.67 -9.86
C PRO A 329 -4.37 -9.91 -9.19
N GLY A 330 -3.98 -10.36 -8.01
CA GLY A 330 -2.94 -9.70 -7.21
C GLY A 330 -2.05 -10.70 -6.46
N GLU A 331 -2.27 -12.00 -6.61
CA GLU A 331 -1.41 -13.03 -6.04
C GLU A 331 -0.45 -13.58 -7.10
N ARG A 332 0.85 -13.68 -6.78
CA ARG A 332 1.87 -14.28 -7.65
C ARG A 332 1.96 -13.67 -9.05
N VAL A 333 1.80 -12.36 -9.11
CA VAL A 333 1.99 -11.54 -10.30
C VAL A 333 3.47 -11.55 -10.66
N THR A 334 3.81 -11.58 -11.96
CA THR A 334 5.21 -11.51 -12.43
C THR A 334 5.44 -10.20 -13.18
N ALA A 335 6.37 -9.37 -12.70
CA ALA A 335 6.71 -8.08 -13.31
C ALA A 335 8.21 -7.72 -13.16
N ALA A 336 8.63 -6.63 -13.80
CA ALA A 336 9.98 -6.10 -13.63
C ALA A 336 10.20 -5.59 -12.21
N PHE A 337 11.38 -5.83 -11.66
CA PHE A 337 11.70 -5.53 -10.26
C PHE A 337 13.01 -4.76 -10.12
N THR A 338 14.11 -5.31 -10.65
CA THR A 338 15.43 -4.68 -10.64
C THR A 338 16.07 -4.71 -12.03
N PRO A 339 17.08 -3.86 -12.30
CA PRO A 339 17.90 -3.99 -13.50
C PRO A 339 18.57 -5.36 -13.60
N MET A 340 18.88 -5.76 -14.84
CA MET A 340 19.78 -6.87 -15.12
C MET A 340 21.16 -6.28 -15.38
N ASP A 341 22.06 -6.37 -14.41
CA ASP A 341 23.45 -5.98 -14.54
C ASP A 341 24.38 -7.22 -14.57
N ASP A 342 25.68 -6.98 -14.79
CA ASP A 342 26.70 -8.04 -14.77
C ASP A 342 26.92 -8.64 -13.36
N SER A 343 26.31 -8.07 -12.32
CA SER A 343 26.48 -8.46 -10.91
C SER A 343 25.12 -8.46 -10.21
N PRO A 344 24.27 -9.46 -10.52
CA PRO A 344 22.85 -9.40 -10.24
C PRO A 344 22.58 -9.20 -8.75
N PRO A 345 21.67 -8.28 -8.40
CA PRO A 345 21.48 -7.86 -7.03
C PRO A 345 20.84 -8.97 -6.19
N VAL A 346 21.18 -8.99 -4.91
CA VAL A 346 20.75 -10.01 -3.95
C VAL A 346 19.75 -9.41 -2.97
N TYR A 347 18.60 -10.05 -2.79
CA TYR A 347 17.66 -9.75 -1.73
C TYR A 347 17.93 -10.62 -0.51
N ARG A 348 17.97 -9.98 0.66
CA ARG A 348 17.98 -10.67 1.95
C ARG A 348 16.59 -10.63 2.55
N TYR A 349 15.96 -11.80 2.65
CA TYR A 349 14.63 -11.91 3.22
C TYR A 349 14.64 -11.40 4.66
N GLN A 350 13.77 -10.43 4.94
CA GLN A 350 13.63 -9.90 6.29
C GLN A 350 12.68 -10.76 7.09
N HIS A 351 11.67 -11.36 6.45
CA HIS A 351 10.74 -12.17 7.20
C HIS A 351 10.36 -13.53 6.64
N SER A 352 10.08 -14.46 7.57
CA SER A 352 9.90 -15.88 7.27
C SER A 352 8.48 -16.20 6.82
N SER A 353 8.34 -17.22 5.97
CA SER A 353 7.03 -17.75 5.59
C SER A 353 6.37 -18.47 6.78
N TYR A 354 5.03 -18.51 6.80
CA TYR A 354 4.24 -19.19 7.84
C TYR A 354 4.33 -20.71 7.69
N PRO A 355 4.84 -21.46 8.69
CA PRO A 355 4.91 -22.91 8.60
C PRO A 355 3.53 -23.54 8.83
N GLY A 356 3.16 -24.48 7.96
CA GLY A 356 2.09 -25.46 8.22
C GLY A 356 0.64 -24.96 8.11
N ARG A 357 0.36 -23.65 8.13
CA ARG A 357 -1.00 -23.11 7.88
C ARG A 357 -0.99 -21.73 7.21
N CYS A 358 -2.08 -21.40 6.51
CA CYS A 358 -2.32 -20.04 6.05
C CYS A 358 -2.38 -19.11 7.27
N ARG A 359 -1.82 -17.90 7.17
CA ARG A 359 -1.91 -16.90 8.25
C ARG A 359 -3.36 -16.59 8.59
N TRP A 360 -4.16 -16.39 7.55
CA TRP A 360 -5.57 -15.99 7.62
C TRP A 360 -6.53 -17.16 7.83
N LEU A 361 -6.00 -18.28 8.32
CA LEU A 361 -6.72 -19.49 8.73
C LEU A 361 -7.71 -20.04 7.69
N LEU A 362 -7.47 -19.75 6.41
CA LEU A 362 -8.21 -20.41 5.33
C LEU A 362 -7.91 -21.92 5.34
N PRO A 363 -8.92 -22.78 5.12
CA PRO A 363 -8.74 -24.22 5.12
C PRO A 363 -7.62 -24.67 4.16
N PRO A 364 -6.72 -25.60 4.55
CA PRO A 364 -5.59 -26.01 3.70
C PRO A 364 -6.01 -26.54 2.33
N ASP A 365 -7.12 -27.27 2.30
CA ASP A 365 -7.81 -27.82 1.13
C ASP A 365 -8.44 -26.74 0.24
N ALA A 366 -8.76 -25.56 0.78
CA ALA A 366 -9.36 -24.46 0.04
C ALA A 366 -8.35 -23.59 -0.71
N TYR A 367 -7.05 -23.64 -0.37
CA TYR A 367 -6.03 -22.71 -0.90
C TYR A 367 -4.91 -23.40 -1.70
N GLY A 368 -4.76 -24.72 -1.61
CA GLY A 368 -3.72 -25.46 -2.31
C GLY A 368 -2.32 -25.05 -1.85
N THR A 369 -1.64 -24.19 -2.63
CA THR A 369 -0.33 -23.65 -2.27
C THR A 369 -0.44 -22.18 -1.89
N CYS A 370 -0.59 -21.89 -0.60
CA CYS A 370 -0.74 -20.53 -0.10
C CYS A 370 0.55 -19.71 -0.19
N THR A 371 0.46 -18.47 -0.68
CA THR A 371 1.56 -17.49 -0.70
C THR A 371 2.16 -17.27 0.69
N CYS A 372 1.35 -17.28 1.76
CA CYS A 372 1.85 -17.18 3.13
C CYS A 372 2.84 -18.30 3.51
N GLN A 373 2.79 -19.44 2.81
CA GLN A 373 3.56 -20.64 3.14
C GLN A 373 4.64 -20.97 2.11
N SER A 374 4.46 -20.54 0.86
CA SER A 374 5.26 -21.01 -0.27
C SER A 374 5.53 -19.89 -1.30
N PRO A 375 6.81 -19.66 -1.65
CA PRO A 375 7.97 -20.47 -1.25
C PRO A 375 8.32 -20.30 0.23
N ARG A 376 8.93 -21.34 0.82
CA ARG A 376 9.45 -21.23 2.18
C ARG A 376 10.68 -20.32 2.16
N ARG A 377 10.66 -19.34 3.05
CA ARG A 377 11.74 -18.38 3.28
C ARG A 377 12.00 -18.26 4.77
N THR A 378 13.27 -18.13 5.12
CA THR A 378 13.75 -17.82 6.46
C THR A 378 14.22 -16.37 6.47
N GLY A 379 13.58 -15.54 7.28
CA GLY A 379 13.82 -14.11 7.32
C GLY A 379 14.70 -13.68 8.49
N ARG A 380 15.56 -12.70 8.24
CA ARG A 380 16.51 -12.13 9.20
C ARG A 380 15.83 -11.58 10.47
N ARG A 381 14.74 -10.83 10.36
CA ARG A 381 14.01 -10.26 11.51
C ARG A 381 13.37 -11.36 12.35
N THR A 382 12.71 -12.34 11.71
CA THR A 382 12.17 -13.51 12.42
C THR A 382 13.25 -14.24 13.22
N LEU A 383 14.45 -14.40 12.65
CA LEU A 383 15.59 -15.03 13.32
C LEU A 383 16.06 -14.20 14.54
N LYS A 384 16.19 -12.88 14.40
CA LYS A 384 16.52 -11.99 15.52
C LYS A 384 15.48 -12.09 16.65
N ASP A 385 14.20 -12.09 16.31
CA ASP A 385 13.10 -12.17 17.29
C ASP A 385 13.08 -13.51 18.02
N SER A 386 13.61 -14.58 17.40
CA SER A 386 13.83 -15.87 18.06
C SER A 386 15.06 -15.93 18.99
N GLY A 387 15.77 -14.81 19.16
CA GLY A 387 16.91 -14.69 20.08
C GLY A 387 18.29 -14.90 19.44
N LEU A 388 18.38 -15.03 18.11
CA LEU A 388 19.67 -15.11 17.43
C LEU A 388 20.39 -13.76 17.44
N SER A 389 21.72 -13.78 17.59
CA SER A 389 22.54 -12.59 17.41
C SER A 389 22.42 -12.03 15.98
N PRO A 390 22.62 -10.72 15.77
CA PRO A 390 22.54 -10.14 14.42
C PRO A 390 23.40 -10.86 13.38
N ALA A 391 24.65 -11.20 13.73
CA ALA A 391 25.56 -11.92 12.82
C ALA A 391 25.06 -13.32 12.45
N ASN A 392 24.47 -14.05 13.41
CA ASN A 392 23.91 -15.37 13.14
C ASN A 392 22.61 -15.29 12.34
N ALA A 393 21.76 -14.29 12.61
CA ALA A 393 20.57 -14.02 11.82
C ALA A 393 20.92 -13.66 10.39
N ASP A 394 21.98 -12.85 10.18
CA ASP A 394 22.49 -12.52 8.85
C ASP A 394 23.04 -13.74 8.12
N PHE A 395 23.73 -14.64 8.83
CA PHE A 395 24.25 -15.86 8.22
C PHE A 395 23.15 -16.86 7.82
N GLN A 396 22.06 -16.93 8.60
CA GLN A 396 21.00 -17.93 8.41
C GLN A 396 19.81 -17.43 7.57
N ALA A 397 19.66 -16.12 7.38
CA ALA A 397 18.60 -15.57 6.54
C ALA A 397 18.78 -15.99 5.08
N ASP A 398 17.67 -16.32 4.42
CA ASP A 398 17.67 -16.64 3.01
C ASP A 398 18.16 -15.45 2.17
N LEU A 399 19.01 -15.76 1.18
CA LEU A 399 19.50 -14.83 0.17
C LEU A 399 19.10 -15.33 -1.21
N ARG A 400 18.56 -14.46 -2.05
CA ARG A 400 18.24 -14.79 -3.44
C ARG A 400 18.70 -13.70 -4.40
N THR A 401 19.29 -14.12 -5.50
CA THR A 401 19.70 -13.28 -6.61
C THR A 401 18.51 -13.05 -7.54
N PHE A 402 18.35 -11.82 -8.03
CA PHE A 402 17.31 -11.46 -8.99
C PHE A 402 17.92 -11.18 -10.37
N THR A 403 17.34 -11.78 -11.41
CA THR A 403 17.67 -11.53 -12.82
C THR A 403 16.67 -10.57 -13.46
N GLY A 404 16.20 -9.63 -12.64
CA GLY A 404 15.39 -8.48 -13.02
C GLY A 404 13.88 -8.64 -13.02
N LEU A 405 13.34 -9.86 -13.12
CA LEU A 405 11.92 -10.13 -12.85
C LEU A 405 11.73 -10.69 -11.43
N ALA A 406 10.58 -10.38 -10.83
CA ALA A 406 10.14 -10.99 -9.59
C ALA A 406 8.70 -11.51 -9.72
N ARG A 407 8.36 -12.46 -8.84
CA ARG A 407 6.99 -12.84 -8.54
C ARG A 407 6.61 -12.30 -7.18
N TRP A 408 5.45 -11.65 -7.10
CA TRP A 408 5.03 -10.96 -5.89
C TRP A 408 3.50 -10.93 -5.73
N SER A 409 3.02 -10.88 -4.50
CA SER A 409 1.61 -10.90 -4.14
C SER A 409 1.22 -9.69 -3.29
N GLY A 410 0.04 -9.13 -3.50
CA GLY A 410 -0.49 -8.01 -2.72
C GLY A 410 -1.65 -7.29 -3.43
N THR A 411 -2.52 -6.65 -2.65
CA THR A 411 -3.49 -5.69 -3.21
C THR A 411 -2.78 -4.53 -3.93
N SER A 412 -1.55 -4.22 -3.51
CA SER A 412 -0.62 -3.30 -4.18
C SER A 412 -0.33 -3.63 -5.65
N PHE A 413 -0.54 -4.88 -6.10
CA PHE A 413 -0.33 -5.31 -7.49
C PHE A 413 -1.63 -5.49 -8.27
N ALA A 414 -2.74 -5.78 -7.59
CA ALA A 414 -4.08 -5.72 -8.19
C ALA A 414 -4.44 -4.27 -8.58
N THR A 415 -4.05 -3.30 -7.74
CA THR A 415 -4.32 -1.87 -7.89
C THR A 415 -3.81 -1.27 -9.21
N PRO A 416 -2.52 -1.37 -9.57
CA PRO A 416 -2.02 -0.86 -10.84
C PRO A 416 -2.60 -1.58 -12.06
N ILE A 417 -2.96 -2.86 -11.94
CA ILE A 417 -3.64 -3.59 -13.01
C ILE A 417 -4.99 -2.95 -13.30
N VAL A 418 -5.79 -2.65 -12.27
CA VAL A 418 -7.08 -1.95 -12.44
C VAL A 418 -6.87 -0.53 -12.97
N ALA A 419 -5.90 0.22 -12.43
CA ALA A 419 -5.57 1.56 -12.93
C ALA A 419 -5.28 1.54 -14.44
N ALA A 420 -4.47 0.59 -14.89
CA ALA A 420 -4.14 0.43 -16.31
C ALA A 420 -5.33 -0.04 -17.16
N MET A 421 -6.24 -0.86 -16.61
CA MET A 421 -7.48 -1.19 -17.30
C MET A 421 -8.39 0.04 -17.48
N VAL A 422 -8.45 0.94 -16.50
CA VAL A 422 -9.16 2.23 -16.63
C VAL A 422 -8.51 3.09 -17.72
N VAL A 423 -7.18 3.19 -17.73
CA VAL A 423 -6.44 3.89 -18.80
C VAL A 423 -6.78 3.31 -20.17
N ASN A 424 -6.82 1.98 -20.31
CA ASN A 424 -7.19 1.34 -21.56
C ASN A 424 -8.63 1.68 -21.98
N GLU A 425 -9.58 1.72 -21.07
CA GLU A 425 -10.96 2.12 -21.40
C GLU A 425 -11.02 3.60 -21.81
N MET A 426 -10.27 4.49 -21.16
CA MET A 426 -10.14 5.90 -21.57
C MET A 426 -9.61 6.02 -23.01
N ILE A 427 -8.56 5.25 -23.34
CA ILE A 427 -7.95 5.26 -24.67
C ILE A 427 -8.87 4.64 -25.73
N GLU A 428 -9.51 3.50 -25.44
CA GLU A 428 -10.39 2.80 -26.39
C GLU A 428 -11.65 3.60 -26.73
N THR A 429 -12.15 4.39 -25.77
CA THR A 429 -13.39 5.17 -25.92
C THR A 429 -13.14 6.62 -26.30
N GLY A 430 -11.91 7.12 -26.15
CA GLY A 430 -11.60 8.54 -26.20
C GLY A 430 -12.13 9.34 -25.00
N ASN A 431 -12.66 8.67 -23.97
CA ASN A 431 -13.17 9.33 -22.78
C ASN A 431 -12.01 9.84 -21.90
N ARG A 432 -11.98 11.16 -21.66
CA ARG A 432 -10.97 11.82 -20.81
C ARG A 432 -11.39 11.98 -19.35
N ASP A 433 -12.60 11.57 -18.98
CA ASP A 433 -13.04 11.46 -17.59
C ASP A 433 -12.67 10.05 -17.05
N PRO A 434 -11.67 9.95 -16.17
CA PRO A 434 -11.24 8.65 -15.63
C PRO A 434 -12.30 8.01 -14.73
N ARG A 435 -13.16 8.80 -14.07
CA ARG A 435 -14.22 8.29 -13.19
C ARG A 435 -15.34 7.68 -14.01
N GLU A 436 -15.72 8.32 -15.10
CA GLU A 436 -16.66 7.74 -16.06
C GLU A 436 -16.09 6.50 -16.77
N ALA A 437 -14.83 6.54 -17.18
CA ALA A 437 -14.15 5.38 -17.77
C ALA A 437 -14.13 4.19 -16.79
N ALA A 438 -13.85 4.42 -15.50
CA ALA A 438 -13.91 3.37 -14.48
C ALA A 438 -15.33 2.79 -14.32
N ARG A 439 -16.37 3.63 -14.27
CA ARG A 439 -17.76 3.17 -14.21
C ARG A 439 -18.14 2.33 -15.44
N THR A 440 -17.77 2.79 -16.63
CA THR A 440 -18.02 2.09 -17.90
C THR A 440 -17.30 0.75 -17.94
N LEU A 441 -16.00 0.73 -17.60
CA LEU A 441 -15.20 -0.49 -17.52
C LEU A 441 -15.85 -1.52 -16.59
N ILE A 442 -16.24 -1.11 -15.38
CA ILE A 442 -16.86 -2.00 -14.40
C ILE A 442 -18.21 -2.51 -14.91
N GLY A 443 -19.06 -1.63 -15.46
CA GLY A 443 -20.38 -2.03 -15.98
C GLY A 443 -20.29 -3.00 -17.17
N LYS A 444 -19.24 -2.88 -17.99
CA LYS A 444 -19.05 -3.65 -19.23
C LYS A 444 -18.26 -4.94 -19.04
N GLN A 445 -17.24 -4.93 -18.18
CA GLN A 445 -16.21 -5.98 -18.13
C GLN A 445 -16.13 -6.71 -16.78
N ALA A 446 -16.84 -6.27 -15.74
CA ALA A 446 -16.76 -6.93 -14.45
C ALA A 446 -17.33 -8.36 -14.51
N LEU A 447 -16.52 -9.31 -14.06
CA LEU A 447 -16.89 -10.70 -13.86
C LEU A 447 -17.42 -10.90 -12.43
N ASN A 448 -18.21 -11.95 -12.23
CA ASN A 448 -18.64 -12.37 -10.90
C ASN A 448 -17.50 -13.13 -10.21
N ALA A 449 -17.08 -12.64 -9.05
CA ALA A 449 -16.13 -13.28 -8.17
C ALA A 449 -16.79 -13.62 -6.83
N THR A 450 -16.11 -14.46 -6.06
CA THR A 450 -16.51 -14.81 -4.70
C THR A 450 -15.38 -14.45 -3.75
N VAL A 451 -15.66 -13.55 -2.82
CA VAL A 451 -14.70 -13.11 -1.80
C VAL A 451 -15.30 -13.41 -0.45
N ARG A 452 -14.67 -14.31 0.32
CA ARG A 452 -15.17 -14.75 1.63
C ARG A 452 -16.63 -15.23 1.60
N GLY A 453 -17.02 -15.90 0.51
CA GLY A 453 -18.38 -16.39 0.29
C GLY A 453 -19.39 -15.35 -0.16
N MET A 454 -19.00 -14.08 -0.29
CA MET A 454 -19.86 -12.99 -0.75
C MET A 454 -19.63 -12.68 -2.23
N PRO A 455 -20.67 -12.33 -3.01
CA PRO A 455 -20.52 -11.87 -4.38
C PRO A 455 -19.65 -10.61 -4.46
N ALA A 456 -18.74 -10.59 -5.42
CA ALA A 456 -17.85 -9.46 -5.69
C ALA A 456 -17.69 -9.24 -7.20
N ARG A 457 -17.23 -8.05 -7.57
CA ARG A 457 -16.90 -7.71 -8.97
C ARG A 457 -15.41 -7.90 -9.21
N ALA A 458 -15.05 -8.61 -10.27
CA ALA A 458 -13.68 -8.84 -10.67
C ALA A 458 -13.36 -8.19 -12.02
N LEU A 459 -12.20 -7.56 -12.10
CA LEU A 459 -11.61 -7.10 -13.36
C LEU A 459 -10.36 -7.94 -13.64
N VAL A 460 -10.30 -8.51 -14.84
CA VAL A 460 -9.19 -9.37 -15.28
C VAL A 460 -8.63 -8.76 -16.57
N PRO A 461 -7.34 -8.38 -16.62
CA PRO A 461 -6.78 -7.77 -17.82
C PRO A 461 -6.66 -8.80 -18.95
N ARG A 462 -6.72 -8.35 -20.21
CA ARG A 462 -6.67 -9.25 -21.40
C ARG A 462 -5.45 -10.17 -21.41
N GLY A 463 -4.30 -9.71 -20.90
CA GLY A 463 -3.07 -10.49 -20.83
C GLY A 463 -2.98 -11.46 -19.65
N TRP A 464 -3.99 -11.54 -18.77
CA TRP A 464 -3.94 -12.42 -17.61
C TRP A 464 -3.99 -13.89 -17.99
N GLN A 465 -3.05 -14.67 -17.47
CA GLN A 465 -3.07 -16.12 -17.57
C GLN A 465 -3.36 -16.72 -16.20
N PHE A 466 -4.44 -17.49 -16.08
CA PHE A 466 -4.73 -18.23 -14.86
C PHE A 466 -3.78 -19.41 -14.72
N PHE A 467 -3.26 -19.62 -13.51
CA PHE A 467 -2.40 -20.75 -13.22
C PHE A 467 -2.52 -21.17 -11.76
N THR A 468 -2.38 -22.46 -11.51
CA THR A 468 -2.18 -22.98 -10.16
C THR A 468 -0.68 -23.06 -9.92
N TYR A 469 -0.19 -22.26 -8.98
CA TYR A 469 1.21 -22.32 -8.58
C TYR A 469 1.50 -23.68 -7.94
N GLN A 470 2.59 -24.30 -8.38
CA GLN A 470 3.13 -25.50 -7.78
C GLN A 470 4.36 -25.08 -6.97
N ALA A 471 4.39 -25.47 -5.70
CA ALA A 471 5.58 -25.29 -4.89
C ALA A 471 6.75 -26.06 -5.54
N PRO A 472 7.93 -25.44 -5.67
CA PRO A 472 9.12 -26.12 -6.17
C PRO A 472 9.57 -27.28 -5.28
#